data_AF-A0A6J1CMJ6-F1
#
_entry.id   AF-A0A6J1CMJ6-F1
#
_cell.length_a   1.000
_cell.length_b   1.000
_cell.length_c   1.000
_cell.angle_alpha   90.00
_cell.angle_beta   90.00
_cell.angle_gamma   90.00
#
_symmetry.space_group_name_H-M   'P 1'
#
loop_
_entity.id
_entity.type
_entity.pdbx_description
1 polymer ?
#
loop_
_entity_poly.entity_id
_entity_poly.type
_entity_poly.pdbx_seq_one_letter_code
_entity_poly.pdbx_strand_id
1 'polypeptide(L)'
;MHKLKADKRVKKKAGAVWYRRKRVKGLLFLILLVGLFFLVNWVMLSRLQEQDVRLQEQDNKGVNSSTGFSGNMSSPRIAVQQGKRKSSRRKWPKGNYGRLLALAAHALAEGENKPEPKDLWQEPVIASSAWKPCADQRNWEPSKRNDGYIMVTANGGMNQQRVAVCNAVVLARLLNSTLVVPKFLYSSVWKDVSQFSDIYQEEHFINYMTPDIHIVKELPDNLRSLDLEAIGSVVTDADIIKEAKPSFYLKNILPILIKNKVVHLLGFGNRLAFDPLSFELQRLRCRCNFHALRFVPKIQEAGALLLQRLRQQEGYPGPLDKHLVGPFAKSTMKENRARSAKSSRYLSLHLRFEIDMVAHSLCEFGGGEEERKELKAYRAVHFPALSLLQKTTKLPSPAELRLEGLCPLTPEEAVLMLAALGFKRKTKVFVAGSQIYGGSSRLNALTSLYPNLVTKEKLLSSTELEPFMNFSSQLAALDFIGCTAADAFAMTDSGSQLSSLVSGYRIYYGGGRMPTIRPNKRRLSSIFTKNNTIEWRIFEIRVRKAVRQTKHVLKRPKGRSVYRYPRCNECMCRTG
;
A
#
# COMPACT_ATOMS: atom_id res chain seq x y z
N MET A 1 3.27 20.76 -70.70
CA MET A 1 3.19 20.85 -69.23
C MET A 1 1.75 20.96 -68.66
N HIS A 2 0.72 20.38 -69.30
CA HIS A 2 -0.68 20.47 -68.84
C HIS A 2 -1.39 19.13 -68.52
N LYS A 3 -0.82 17.97 -68.89
CA LYS A 3 -1.44 16.64 -68.63
C LYS A 3 -1.09 16.00 -67.26
N LEU A 4 -0.08 16.49 -66.55
CA LEU A 4 0.36 15.92 -65.26
C LEU A 4 -0.30 16.55 -64.01
N LYS A 5 -1.08 17.63 -64.15
CA LYS A 5 -1.83 18.27 -63.05
C LYS A 5 -3.27 17.78 -62.91
N ALA A 6 -3.86 17.19 -63.95
CA ALA A 6 -5.24 16.68 -63.92
C ALA A 6 -5.35 15.35 -63.15
N ASP A 7 -4.38 14.44 -63.32
CA ASP A 7 -4.44 13.08 -62.75
C ASP A 7 -4.19 13.04 -61.22
N LYS A 8 -3.46 14.03 -60.68
CA LYS A 8 -3.27 14.20 -59.22
C LYS A 8 -4.51 14.76 -58.50
N ARG A 9 -5.43 15.44 -59.18
CA ARG A 9 -6.66 15.98 -58.57
C ARG A 9 -7.78 14.92 -58.47
N VAL A 10 -7.82 13.95 -59.38
CA VAL A 10 -8.83 12.87 -59.37
C VAL A 10 -8.52 11.83 -58.28
N LYS A 11 -7.24 11.43 -58.12
CA LYS A 11 -6.81 10.49 -57.06
C LYS A 11 -6.96 11.05 -55.63
N LYS A 12 -6.81 12.38 -55.44
CA LYS A 12 -6.99 13.02 -54.12
C LYS A 12 -8.47 13.12 -53.70
N LYS A 13 -9.40 13.27 -54.66
CA LYS A 13 -10.85 13.27 -54.39
C LYS A 13 -11.39 11.87 -54.06
N ALA A 14 -10.91 10.82 -54.73
CA ALA A 14 -11.33 9.44 -54.46
C ALA A 14 -10.90 8.94 -53.05
N GLY A 15 -9.68 9.27 -52.60
CA GLY A 15 -9.20 8.90 -51.26
C GLY A 15 -9.94 9.59 -50.12
N ALA A 16 -10.36 10.84 -50.30
CA ALA A 16 -11.13 11.60 -49.30
C ALA A 16 -12.56 11.07 -49.12
N VAL A 17 -13.19 10.58 -50.19
CA VAL A 17 -14.53 9.97 -50.15
C VAL A 17 -14.50 8.58 -49.50
N TRP A 18 -13.46 7.78 -49.78
CA TRP A 18 -13.26 6.47 -49.13
C TRP A 18 -13.01 6.59 -47.61
N TYR A 19 -12.20 7.58 -47.20
CA TYR A 19 -11.91 7.83 -45.78
C TYR A 19 -13.13 8.36 -45.00
N ARG A 20 -13.97 9.21 -45.61
CA ARG A 20 -15.26 9.64 -45.02
C ARG A 20 -16.23 8.47 -44.83
N ARG A 21 -16.38 7.58 -45.80
CA ARG A 21 -17.29 6.41 -45.71
C ARG A 21 -16.89 5.44 -44.58
N LYS A 22 -15.59 5.21 -44.37
CA LYS A 22 -15.09 4.34 -43.28
C LYS A 22 -15.30 4.97 -41.90
N ARG A 23 -15.17 6.30 -41.78
CA ARG A 23 -15.38 7.03 -40.53
C ARG A 23 -16.85 7.08 -40.13
N VAL A 24 -17.76 7.22 -41.09
CA VAL A 24 -19.22 7.14 -40.85
C VAL A 24 -19.65 5.74 -40.43
N LYS A 25 -19.12 4.68 -41.07
CA LYS A 25 -19.38 3.28 -40.64
C LYS A 25 -18.84 3.00 -39.23
N GLY A 26 -17.66 3.51 -38.89
CA GLY A 26 -17.10 3.40 -37.53
C GLY A 26 -17.91 4.16 -36.48
N LEU A 27 -18.42 5.34 -36.82
CA LEU A 27 -19.27 6.13 -35.92
C LEU A 27 -20.63 5.45 -35.70
N LEU A 28 -21.25 4.91 -36.74
CA LEU A 28 -22.49 4.15 -36.65
C LEU A 28 -22.32 2.88 -35.80
N PHE A 29 -21.20 2.16 -35.94
CA PHE A 29 -20.89 1.00 -35.10
C PHE A 29 -20.69 1.37 -33.63
N LEU A 30 -20.05 2.51 -33.35
CA LEU A 30 -19.88 3.02 -31.99
C LEU A 30 -21.22 3.44 -31.36
N ILE A 31 -22.08 4.12 -32.12
CA ILE A 31 -23.44 4.49 -31.68
C ILE A 31 -24.27 3.24 -31.40
N LEU A 32 -24.17 2.21 -32.25
CA LEU A 32 -24.85 0.93 -32.04
C LEU A 32 -24.37 0.22 -30.75
N LEU A 33 -23.06 0.19 -30.50
CA LEU A 33 -22.47 -0.39 -29.28
C LEU A 33 -22.90 0.34 -28.01
N VAL A 34 -22.93 1.68 -28.06
CA VAL A 34 -23.38 2.51 -26.93
C VAL A 34 -24.87 2.30 -26.69
N GLY A 35 -25.69 2.26 -27.76
CA GLY A 35 -27.11 1.94 -27.67
C GLY A 35 -27.37 0.57 -27.06
N LEU A 36 -26.60 -0.46 -27.47
CA LEU A 36 -26.69 -1.81 -26.93
C LEU A 36 -26.31 -1.85 -25.43
N PHE A 37 -25.29 -1.10 -25.03
CA PHE A 37 -24.86 -0.98 -23.63
C PHE A 37 -25.95 -0.34 -22.76
N PHE A 38 -26.63 0.70 -23.25
CA PHE A 38 -27.75 1.31 -22.52
C PHE A 38 -28.98 0.41 -22.50
N LEU A 39 -29.29 -0.31 -23.58
CA LEU A 39 -30.41 -1.25 -23.63
C LEU A 39 -30.21 -2.41 -22.64
N VAL A 40 -29.01 -3.01 -22.60
CA VAL A 40 -28.70 -4.11 -21.66
C VAL A 40 -28.71 -3.61 -20.21
N ASN A 41 -28.18 -2.42 -19.93
CA ASN A 41 -28.29 -1.84 -18.60
C ASN A 41 -29.73 -1.48 -18.23
N TRP A 42 -30.52 -0.96 -19.16
CA TRP A 42 -31.93 -0.67 -18.94
C TRP A 42 -32.71 -1.94 -18.60
N VAL A 43 -32.55 -3.01 -19.39
CA VAL A 43 -33.19 -4.31 -19.10
C VAL A 43 -32.74 -4.86 -17.74
N MET A 44 -31.45 -4.77 -17.39
CA MET A 44 -30.95 -5.18 -16.07
C MET A 44 -31.55 -4.33 -14.93
N LEU A 45 -31.71 -3.03 -15.13
CA LEU A 45 -32.31 -2.10 -14.15
C LEU A 45 -33.83 -2.32 -14.01
N SER A 46 -34.56 -2.53 -15.10
CA SER A 46 -36.00 -2.82 -15.07
C SER A 46 -36.31 -4.12 -14.33
N ARG A 47 -35.47 -5.16 -14.48
CA ARG A 47 -35.63 -6.42 -13.74
C ARG A 47 -35.34 -6.29 -12.23
N LEU A 48 -34.53 -5.32 -11.82
CA LEU A 48 -34.29 -5.00 -10.41
C LEU A 48 -35.45 -4.20 -9.81
N GLN A 49 -36.08 -3.34 -10.61
CA GLN A 49 -37.18 -2.49 -10.17
C GLN A 49 -38.50 -3.27 -10.02
N GLU A 50 -38.74 -4.31 -10.84
CA GLU A 50 -39.87 -5.25 -10.62
C GLU A 50 -39.74 -6.06 -9.31
N GLN A 51 -38.52 -6.32 -8.82
CA GLN A 51 -38.30 -6.97 -7.53
C GLN A 51 -38.51 -6.01 -6.34
N ASP A 52 -38.21 -4.72 -6.50
CA ASP A 52 -38.43 -3.71 -5.46
C ASP A 52 -39.92 -3.34 -5.31
N VAL A 53 -40.67 -3.25 -6.43
CA VAL A 53 -42.12 -2.95 -6.40
C VAL A 53 -42.91 -4.05 -5.68
N ARG A 54 -42.51 -5.32 -5.81
CA ARG A 54 -43.13 -6.44 -5.06
C ARG A 54 -42.85 -6.43 -3.55
N LEU A 55 -41.82 -5.71 -3.10
CA LEU A 55 -41.46 -5.59 -1.68
C LEU A 55 -42.03 -4.30 -1.04
N GLN A 56 -42.36 -3.29 -1.85
CA GLN A 56 -42.85 -1.99 -1.37
C GLN A 56 -44.37 -1.92 -1.17
N GLU A 57 -45.13 -2.86 -1.72
CA GLU A 57 -46.59 -2.92 -1.55
C GLU A 57 -47.04 -3.47 -0.18
N GLN A 58 -46.10 -4.03 0.61
CA GLN A 58 -46.40 -4.60 1.92
C GLN A 58 -46.16 -3.66 3.12
N ASP A 59 -45.48 -2.53 2.94
CA ASP A 59 -44.93 -1.74 4.06
C ASP A 59 -45.49 -0.31 4.19
N ASN A 60 -46.47 0.08 3.35
CA ASN A 60 -47.02 1.43 3.34
C ASN A 60 -48.48 1.49 3.84
N LYS A 61 -48.65 1.39 5.16
CA LYS A 61 -49.77 2.00 5.89
C LYS A 61 -49.24 2.63 7.18
N GLY A 62 -49.09 3.95 7.21
CA GLY A 62 -49.06 4.66 8.49
C GLY A 62 -48.27 5.96 8.61
N VAL A 63 -48.87 7.06 8.15
CA VAL A 63 -48.97 8.37 8.83
C VAL A 63 -47.77 9.34 8.87
N ASN A 64 -48.09 10.56 8.41
CA ASN A 64 -47.37 11.83 8.39
C ASN A 64 -47.30 12.52 9.77
N SER A 65 -46.30 13.38 9.99
CA SER A 65 -46.47 14.86 10.13
C SER A 65 -45.31 15.55 10.88
N SER A 66 -44.72 16.57 10.21
CA SER A 66 -44.34 17.95 10.67
C SER A 66 -44.09 18.23 12.18
N THR A 67 -43.21 19.12 12.64
CA THR A 67 -42.64 20.40 12.12
C THR A 67 -41.56 20.86 13.11
N GLY A 68 -40.65 21.75 12.67
CA GLY A 68 -39.43 22.11 13.38
C GLY A 68 -39.53 23.20 14.45
N PHE A 69 -38.38 23.64 14.97
CA PHE A 69 -38.13 25.03 15.35
C PHE A 69 -36.62 25.29 15.52
N SER A 70 -36.28 26.55 15.23
CA SER A 70 -34.95 27.17 15.09
C SER A 70 -34.35 27.60 16.45
N GLY A 71 -33.02 27.78 16.50
CA GLY A 71 -32.32 28.39 17.64
C GLY A 71 -30.80 28.45 17.50
N ASN A 72 -30.31 29.52 16.87
CA ASN A 72 -28.97 30.13 17.02
C ASN A 72 -28.59 30.33 18.51
N MET A 73 -27.36 30.59 18.99
CA MET A 73 -25.98 30.67 18.50
C MET A 73 -25.10 30.96 19.74
N SER A 74 -23.77 30.89 19.59
CA SER A 74 -22.72 31.55 20.39
C SER A 74 -21.98 30.78 21.51
N SER A 75 -20.67 31.04 21.49
CA SER A 75 -19.52 30.41 22.16
C SER A 75 -19.36 30.86 23.63
N PRO A 76 -18.57 30.19 24.50
CA PRO A 76 -17.12 30.47 24.50
C PRO A 76 -16.18 29.32 24.96
N ARG A 77 -14.88 29.60 24.76
CA ARG A 77 -13.67 28.90 25.23
C ARG A 77 -13.67 28.74 26.76
N ILE A 78 -13.02 27.69 27.30
CA ILE A 78 -12.15 27.73 28.51
C ILE A 78 -11.43 26.38 28.76
N ALA A 79 -10.16 26.55 29.12
CA ALA A 79 -9.17 25.74 29.85
C ALA A 79 -9.41 24.27 30.22
N VAL A 80 -8.33 23.50 30.03
CA VAL A 80 -8.10 22.14 30.52
C VAL A 80 -7.70 22.18 31.99
N GLN A 81 -8.44 21.48 32.84
CA GLN A 81 -8.02 21.13 34.21
C GLN A 81 -8.19 19.62 34.40
N GLN A 82 -7.08 18.94 34.72
CA GLN A 82 -7.04 17.51 35.02
C GLN A 82 -7.66 17.24 36.40
N GLY A 83 -8.73 16.46 36.43
CA GLY A 83 -9.36 15.95 37.66
C GLY A 83 -9.57 14.44 37.57
N LYS A 84 -9.02 13.72 38.56
CA LYS A 84 -9.19 12.27 38.81
C LYS A 84 -10.67 11.85 38.73
N ARG A 85 -11.00 10.76 38.03
CA ARG A 85 -12.37 10.18 38.04
C ARG A 85 -12.40 8.66 38.25
N LYS A 86 -13.17 8.31 39.29
CA LYS A 86 -13.74 6.98 39.60
C LYS A 86 -14.55 6.43 38.42
N SER A 87 -14.60 5.10 38.34
CA SER A 87 -15.34 4.26 37.39
C SER A 87 -16.76 4.78 37.09
N SER A 88 -16.95 5.36 35.91
CA SER A 88 -18.27 5.59 35.31
C SER A 88 -18.31 4.95 33.92
N ARG A 89 -19.44 4.34 33.55
CA ARG A 89 -19.70 3.72 32.25
C ARG A 89 -19.16 4.61 31.13
N ARG A 90 -18.10 4.17 30.44
CA ARG A 90 -17.50 4.89 29.31
C ARG A 90 -18.56 5.06 28.21
N LYS A 91 -19.15 6.26 28.13
CA LYS A 91 -19.99 6.65 27.00
C LYS A 91 -19.11 6.73 25.75
N TRP A 92 -19.40 5.91 24.76
CA TRP A 92 -18.75 5.96 23.46
C TRP A 92 -19.03 7.32 22.79
N PRO A 93 -18.07 7.91 22.08
CA PRO A 93 -18.32 9.12 21.29
C PRO A 93 -19.50 8.88 20.34
N LYS A 94 -20.37 9.89 20.17
CA LYS A 94 -21.44 9.90 19.15
C LYS A 94 -20.81 9.96 17.75
N GLY A 95 -20.15 8.89 17.33
CA GLY A 95 -19.71 8.66 15.96
C GLY A 95 -20.64 7.67 15.26
N ASN A 96 -20.56 7.61 13.92
CA ASN A 96 -21.39 6.77 13.04
C ASN A 96 -21.37 5.25 13.35
N TYR A 97 -20.57 4.78 14.33
CA TYR A 97 -20.43 3.37 14.68
C TYR A 97 -20.77 3.05 16.14
N GLY A 98 -21.32 3.98 16.93
CA GLY A 98 -21.53 3.82 18.37
C GLY A 98 -22.27 2.52 18.75
N ARG A 99 -23.40 2.21 18.08
CA ARG A 99 -24.16 0.96 18.29
C ARG A 99 -23.31 -0.27 17.99
N LEU A 100 -22.65 -0.29 16.83
CA LEU A 100 -21.90 -1.45 16.36
C LEU A 100 -20.64 -1.70 17.20
N LEU A 101 -19.99 -0.64 17.69
CA LEU A 101 -18.87 -0.73 18.64
C LEU A 101 -19.32 -1.28 20.00
N ALA A 102 -20.51 -0.90 20.47
CA ALA A 102 -21.07 -1.48 21.70
C ALA A 102 -21.36 -2.99 21.54
N LEU A 103 -21.92 -3.39 20.40
CA LEU A 103 -22.13 -4.80 20.06
C LEU A 103 -20.80 -5.56 19.99
N ALA A 104 -19.76 -4.98 19.37
CA ALA A 104 -18.43 -5.56 19.32
C ALA A 104 -17.81 -5.74 20.72
N ALA A 105 -17.99 -4.74 21.60
CA ALA A 105 -17.52 -4.81 22.99
C ALA A 105 -18.17 -5.97 23.76
N HIS A 106 -19.49 -6.14 23.60
CA HIS A 106 -20.24 -7.21 24.21
C HIS A 106 -19.79 -8.59 23.67
N ALA A 107 -19.69 -8.74 22.35
CA ALA A 107 -19.24 -9.97 21.73
C ALA A 107 -17.81 -10.37 22.12
N LEU A 108 -16.90 -9.40 22.27
CA LEU A 108 -15.54 -9.64 22.76
C LEU A 108 -15.53 -10.09 24.23
N ALA A 109 -16.41 -9.53 25.07
CA ALA A 109 -16.54 -9.94 26.46
C ALA A 109 -17.09 -11.36 26.60
N GLU A 110 -18.15 -11.71 25.85
CA GLU A 110 -18.72 -13.06 25.81
C GLU A 110 -17.78 -14.09 25.15
N GLY A 111 -16.98 -13.64 24.17
CA GLY A 111 -16.07 -14.47 23.38
C GLY A 111 -14.72 -14.73 24.03
N GLU A 112 -14.42 -14.11 25.18
CA GLU A 112 -13.10 -14.16 25.83
C GLU A 112 -12.60 -15.60 26.07
N ASN A 113 -13.51 -16.48 26.48
CA ASN A 113 -13.21 -17.89 26.75
C ASN A 113 -13.42 -18.82 25.55
N LYS A 114 -14.02 -18.34 24.45
CA LYS A 114 -14.24 -19.14 23.23
C LYS A 114 -12.91 -19.30 22.47
N PRO A 115 -12.64 -20.44 21.80
CA PRO A 115 -11.43 -20.57 20.98
C PRO A 115 -11.49 -19.62 19.77
N GLU A 116 -10.35 -19.03 19.43
CA GLU A 116 -10.22 -18.23 18.21
C GLU A 116 -10.32 -19.11 16.96
N PRO A 117 -10.88 -18.60 15.85
CA PRO A 117 -10.84 -19.32 14.58
C PRO A 117 -9.40 -19.65 14.15
N LYS A 118 -9.14 -20.92 13.82
CA LYS A 118 -7.79 -21.41 13.47
C LYS A 118 -7.17 -20.64 12.28
N ASP A 119 -8.00 -20.23 11.33
CA ASP A 119 -7.59 -19.50 10.12
C ASP A 119 -7.21 -18.02 10.37
N LEU A 120 -7.24 -17.55 11.62
CA LEU A 120 -6.63 -16.27 12.01
C LEU A 120 -5.11 -16.36 12.12
N TRP A 121 -4.60 -17.49 12.59
CA TRP A 121 -3.20 -17.68 12.96
C TRP A 121 -2.45 -18.67 12.07
N GLN A 122 -3.17 -19.39 11.21
CA GLN A 122 -2.60 -20.36 10.28
C GLN A 122 -3.27 -20.20 8.92
N GLU A 123 -2.49 -20.29 7.84
CA GLU A 123 -3.06 -20.35 6.49
C GLU A 123 -3.82 -21.68 6.31
N PRO A 124 -5.15 -21.65 6.05
CA PRO A 124 -5.94 -22.88 5.97
C PRO A 124 -5.64 -23.73 4.72
N VAL A 125 -4.96 -23.19 3.70
CA VAL A 125 -4.68 -23.90 2.44
C VAL A 125 -3.22 -24.35 2.36
N ILE A 126 -3.01 -25.67 2.52
CA ILE A 126 -1.69 -26.34 2.61
C ILE A 126 -0.95 -26.43 1.26
N ALA A 127 -1.62 -26.20 0.12
CA ALA A 127 -0.98 -26.13 -1.20
C ALA A 127 0.06 -24.98 -1.33
N SER A 128 0.19 -24.15 -0.29
CA SER A 128 1.29 -23.21 -0.06
C SER A 128 2.68 -23.85 0.01
N SER A 129 2.76 -25.14 0.34
CA SER A 129 4.01 -25.92 0.48
C SER A 129 4.78 -26.14 -0.82
N ALA A 130 4.16 -25.97 -1.99
CA ALA A 130 4.77 -26.26 -3.28
C ALA A 130 5.67 -25.15 -3.83
N TRP A 131 5.94 -24.05 -3.11
CA TRP A 131 6.76 -22.93 -3.60
C TRP A 131 7.88 -22.58 -2.63
N LYS A 132 9.10 -22.41 -3.16
CA LYS A 132 10.28 -21.94 -2.42
C LYS A 132 10.90 -20.68 -3.04
N PRO A 133 11.50 -19.78 -2.24
CA PRO A 133 12.42 -18.76 -2.74
C PRO A 133 13.45 -19.33 -3.70
N CYS A 134 13.65 -18.67 -4.84
CA CYS A 134 14.73 -19.01 -5.77
C CYS A 134 15.16 -17.82 -6.66
N ALA A 135 14.79 -16.59 -6.31
CA ALA A 135 15.14 -15.41 -7.10
C ALA A 135 16.65 -15.10 -7.04
N ASP A 136 17.35 -15.63 -6.03
CA ASP A 136 18.79 -15.59 -5.84
C ASP A 136 19.55 -16.37 -6.93
N GLN A 137 18.92 -17.36 -7.56
CA GLN A 137 19.51 -18.10 -8.67
C GLN A 137 19.78 -17.19 -9.86
N ARG A 138 21.00 -17.25 -10.41
CA ARG A 138 21.45 -16.50 -11.59
C ARG A 138 21.52 -17.44 -12.79
N ASN A 139 21.03 -16.98 -13.93
CA ASN A 139 20.94 -17.76 -15.16
C ASN A 139 21.23 -16.91 -16.41
N TRP A 140 22.05 -15.86 -16.26
CA TRP A 140 22.45 -15.00 -17.37
C TRP A 140 23.83 -14.39 -17.16
N GLU A 141 24.51 -14.09 -18.26
CA GLU A 141 25.83 -13.47 -18.24
C GLU A 141 25.73 -11.93 -18.17
N PRO A 142 26.64 -11.26 -17.44
CA PRO A 142 26.71 -9.79 -17.42
C PRO A 142 26.95 -9.23 -18.83
N SER A 143 26.36 -8.08 -19.15
CA SER A 143 26.74 -7.35 -20.38
C SER A 143 28.17 -6.79 -20.22
N LYS A 144 29.05 -7.09 -21.18
CA LYS A 144 30.36 -6.43 -21.31
C LYS A 144 30.25 -4.99 -21.85
N ARG A 145 29.08 -4.62 -22.39
CA ARG A 145 28.79 -3.31 -22.95
C ARG A 145 28.21 -2.40 -21.88
N ASN A 146 28.70 -1.16 -21.83
CA ASN A 146 28.22 -0.09 -20.97
C ASN A 146 27.86 1.14 -21.83
N ASP A 147 26.56 1.44 -21.96
CA ASP A 147 26.05 2.53 -22.77
C ASP A 147 26.03 3.89 -22.03
N GLY A 148 26.29 3.91 -20.72
CA GLY A 148 26.37 5.13 -19.90
C GLY A 148 26.00 4.92 -18.43
N TYR A 149 25.64 6.00 -17.73
CA TYR A 149 25.28 6.01 -16.32
C TYR A 149 23.81 6.39 -16.11
N ILE A 150 23.09 5.62 -15.29
CA ILE A 150 21.75 6.00 -14.83
C ILE A 150 21.86 6.48 -13.39
N MET A 151 21.44 7.72 -13.17
CA MET A 151 21.20 8.27 -11.84
C MET A 151 19.71 8.22 -11.54
N VAL A 152 19.38 7.89 -10.29
CA VAL A 152 18.00 7.87 -9.81
C VAL A 152 17.91 8.64 -8.50
N THR A 153 17.01 9.62 -8.45
CA THR A 153 16.57 10.24 -7.19
C THR A 153 15.13 9.81 -6.93
N ALA A 154 14.94 8.87 -6.00
CA ALA A 154 13.65 8.28 -5.74
C ALA A 154 12.77 9.16 -4.84
N ASN A 155 11.49 9.32 -5.21
CA ASN A 155 10.51 10.02 -4.39
C ASN A 155 9.67 9.07 -3.52
N GLY A 156 8.82 9.65 -2.68
CA GLY A 156 7.93 8.89 -1.82
C GLY A 156 8.56 8.48 -0.50
N GLY A 157 7.81 7.76 0.33
CA GLY A 157 8.32 7.22 1.59
C GLY A 157 9.23 6.00 1.35
N MET A 158 9.94 5.56 2.39
CA MET A 158 10.92 4.45 2.35
C MET A 158 10.46 3.20 1.58
N ASN A 159 9.20 2.78 1.76
CA ASN A 159 8.63 1.63 1.06
C ASN A 159 8.45 1.88 -0.46
N GLN A 160 8.17 3.12 -0.89
CA GLN A 160 8.10 3.51 -2.30
C GLN A 160 9.49 3.66 -2.91
N GLN A 161 10.42 4.25 -2.17
CA GLN A 161 11.84 4.33 -2.54
C GLN A 161 12.44 2.94 -2.77
N ARG A 162 12.13 1.95 -1.92
CA ARG A 162 12.52 0.55 -2.10
C ARG A 162 12.12 0.00 -3.49
N VAL A 163 10.89 0.29 -3.92
CA VAL A 163 10.38 -0.12 -5.24
C VAL A 163 11.09 0.62 -6.37
N ALA A 164 11.34 1.92 -6.20
CA ALA A 164 12.07 2.73 -7.16
C ALA A 164 13.50 2.20 -7.38
N VAL A 165 14.23 1.86 -6.31
CA VAL A 165 15.56 1.24 -6.39
C VAL A 165 15.51 -0.07 -7.18
N CYS A 166 14.56 -0.95 -6.87
CA CYS A 166 14.41 -2.22 -7.59
C CYS A 166 14.08 -2.01 -9.09
N ASN A 167 13.31 -0.98 -9.42
CA ASN A 167 13.05 -0.60 -10.81
C ASN A 167 14.31 -0.02 -11.48
N ALA A 168 15.10 0.78 -10.77
CA ALA A 168 16.35 1.36 -11.27
C ALA A 168 17.37 0.28 -11.63
N VAL A 169 17.51 -0.75 -10.78
CA VAL A 169 18.35 -1.93 -11.05
C VAL A 169 17.93 -2.62 -12.36
N VAL A 170 16.63 -2.81 -12.57
CA VAL A 170 16.11 -3.42 -13.80
C VAL A 170 16.35 -2.53 -15.01
N LEU A 171 16.21 -1.20 -14.87
CA LEU A 171 16.46 -0.27 -15.96
C LEU A 171 17.94 -0.22 -16.34
N ALA A 172 18.85 -0.22 -15.37
CA ALA A 172 20.29 -0.27 -15.64
C ALA A 172 20.63 -1.48 -16.50
N ARG A 173 20.02 -2.62 -16.18
CA ARG A 173 20.21 -3.83 -16.97
C ARG A 173 19.51 -3.80 -18.34
N LEU A 174 18.28 -3.29 -18.41
CA LEU A 174 17.52 -3.15 -19.66
C LEU A 174 18.24 -2.24 -20.67
N LEU A 175 18.94 -1.22 -20.18
CA LEU A 175 19.63 -0.22 -20.99
C LEU A 175 21.14 -0.44 -21.07
N ASN A 176 21.65 -1.59 -20.60
CA ASN A 176 23.08 -1.93 -20.53
C ASN A 176 23.95 -0.79 -19.96
N SER A 177 23.55 -0.25 -18.82
CA SER A 177 24.19 0.91 -18.19
C SER A 177 24.67 0.62 -16.78
N THR A 178 25.54 1.49 -16.29
CA THR A 178 25.98 1.49 -14.89
C THR A 178 24.97 2.25 -14.03
N LEU A 179 24.55 1.67 -12.92
CA LEU A 179 23.71 2.34 -11.94
C LEU A 179 24.59 3.15 -10.98
N VAL A 180 24.30 4.44 -10.82
CA VAL A 180 24.83 5.19 -9.68
C VAL A 180 23.96 4.88 -8.46
N VAL A 181 24.57 4.67 -7.28
CA VAL A 181 23.81 4.40 -6.04
C VAL A 181 22.65 5.40 -5.91
N PRO A 182 21.40 4.93 -5.80
CA PRO A 182 20.24 5.81 -5.83
C PRO A 182 20.26 6.82 -4.67
N LYS A 183 19.79 8.04 -4.93
CA LYS A 183 19.55 9.07 -3.90
C LYS A 183 18.07 9.13 -3.54
N PHE A 184 17.76 9.68 -2.37
CA PHE A 184 16.38 9.82 -1.90
C PHE A 184 15.99 11.29 -1.82
N LEU A 185 14.86 11.62 -2.46
CA LEU A 185 14.32 12.96 -2.54
C LEU A 185 13.71 13.35 -1.19
N TYR A 186 14.09 14.52 -0.68
CA TYR A 186 13.45 15.09 0.50
C TYR A 186 11.95 15.30 0.24
N SER A 187 11.13 14.86 1.18
CA SER A 187 9.68 15.04 1.11
C SER A 187 9.22 16.09 2.10
N SER A 188 8.45 17.07 1.64
CA SER A 188 7.80 18.06 2.52
C SER A 188 6.77 17.43 3.45
N VAL A 189 6.27 16.23 3.13
CA VAL A 189 5.29 15.48 3.94
C VAL A 189 5.99 14.77 5.12
N TRP A 190 7.10 14.09 4.86
CA TRP A 190 7.77 13.25 5.87
C TRP A 190 8.98 13.93 6.53
N LYS A 191 9.43 15.07 5.98
CA LYS A 191 10.56 15.89 6.46
C LYS A 191 11.82 15.07 6.76
N ASP A 192 12.08 14.09 5.91
CA ASP A 192 13.13 13.10 6.11
C ASP A 192 14.32 13.39 5.19
N VAL A 193 15.52 13.42 5.76
CA VAL A 193 16.78 13.67 5.06
C VAL A 193 17.59 12.39 4.80
N SER A 194 17.12 11.23 5.27
CA SER A 194 17.81 9.94 5.10
C SER A 194 18.12 9.66 3.62
N GLN A 195 19.35 9.27 3.34
CA GLN A 195 19.80 8.78 2.04
C GLN A 195 19.85 7.24 2.03
N PHE A 196 20.28 6.68 0.90
CA PHE A 196 20.31 5.23 0.69
C PHE A 196 21.09 4.49 1.77
N SER A 197 22.29 4.98 2.10
CA SER A 197 23.20 4.40 3.08
C SER A 197 22.73 4.53 4.53
N ASP A 198 21.78 5.42 4.83
CA ASP A 198 21.16 5.54 6.17
C ASP A 198 20.10 4.46 6.43
N ILE A 199 19.55 3.87 5.36
CA ILE A 199 18.46 2.89 5.43
C ILE A 199 18.97 1.51 5.05
N TYR A 200 19.77 1.40 3.98
CA TYR A 200 20.25 0.14 3.42
C TYR A 200 21.78 0.04 3.48
N GLN A 201 22.28 -1.19 3.64
CA GLN A 201 23.71 -1.49 3.60
C GLN A 201 24.25 -1.30 2.18
N GLU A 202 24.87 -0.15 1.90
CA GLU A 202 25.40 0.23 0.58
C GLU A 202 26.37 -0.80 0.01
N GLU A 203 27.39 -1.18 0.79
CA GLU A 203 28.41 -2.15 0.35
C GLU A 203 27.80 -3.52 0.02
N HIS A 204 26.90 -4.01 0.88
CA HIS A 204 26.21 -5.27 0.62
C HIS A 204 25.39 -5.18 -0.68
N PHE A 205 24.70 -4.06 -0.91
CA PHE A 205 23.91 -3.85 -2.12
C PHE A 205 24.79 -3.88 -3.38
N ILE A 206 25.90 -3.13 -3.40
CA ILE A 206 26.84 -3.08 -4.54
C ILE A 206 27.42 -4.48 -4.79
N ASN A 207 28.00 -5.10 -3.76
CA ASN A 207 28.67 -6.40 -3.88
C ASN A 207 27.70 -7.52 -4.32
N TYR A 208 26.49 -7.54 -3.77
CA TYR A 208 25.49 -8.57 -4.10
C TYR A 208 24.94 -8.43 -5.53
N MET A 209 24.86 -7.20 -6.05
CA MET A 209 24.33 -6.91 -7.37
C MET A 209 25.38 -6.87 -8.49
N THR A 210 26.67 -6.81 -8.14
CA THR A 210 27.79 -6.80 -9.10
C THR A 210 27.73 -7.89 -10.17
N PRO A 211 27.32 -9.15 -9.87
CA PRO A 211 27.19 -10.18 -10.92
C PRO A 211 26.08 -9.92 -11.94
N ASP A 212 25.18 -8.95 -11.69
CA ASP A 212 24.00 -8.69 -12.52
C ASP A 212 24.06 -7.35 -13.24
N ILE A 213 24.58 -6.31 -12.57
CA ILE A 213 24.76 -4.96 -13.10
C ILE A 213 26.00 -4.31 -12.48
N HIS A 214 26.59 -3.37 -13.21
CA HIS A 214 27.62 -2.49 -12.66
C HIS A 214 26.96 -1.40 -11.80
N ILE A 215 27.49 -1.19 -10.59
CA ILE A 215 27.03 -0.15 -9.68
C ILE A 215 28.24 0.66 -9.21
N VAL A 216 28.14 1.98 -9.25
CA VAL A 216 29.15 2.91 -8.72
C VAL A 216 28.52 3.82 -7.69
N LYS A 217 29.31 4.28 -6.70
CA LYS A 217 28.81 5.19 -5.67
C LYS A 217 28.51 6.58 -6.23
N GLU A 218 29.39 7.06 -7.11
CA GLU A 218 29.30 8.37 -7.72
C GLU A 218 29.57 8.28 -9.22
N LEU A 219 29.15 9.32 -9.95
CA LEU A 219 29.55 9.48 -11.34
C LEU A 219 31.08 9.70 -11.45
N PRO A 220 31.69 9.32 -12.58
CA PRO A 220 33.02 9.77 -12.94
C PRO A 220 33.14 11.30 -12.98
N ASP A 221 34.32 11.83 -12.63
CA ASP A 221 34.62 13.27 -12.48
C ASP A 221 34.17 14.11 -13.68
N ASN A 222 34.45 13.62 -14.89
CA ASN A 222 34.07 14.29 -16.14
C ASN A 222 32.56 14.40 -16.36
N LEU A 223 31.75 13.56 -15.71
CA LEU A 223 30.29 13.62 -15.76
C LEU A 223 29.70 14.36 -14.54
N ARG A 224 30.43 14.42 -13.41
CA ARG A 224 29.99 15.15 -12.20
C ARG A 224 29.92 16.66 -12.41
N SER A 225 30.79 17.21 -13.25
CA SER A 225 30.85 18.65 -13.55
C SER A 225 29.84 19.12 -14.60
N LEU A 226 29.04 18.22 -15.19
CA LEU A 226 28.08 18.59 -16.22
C LEU A 226 26.79 19.15 -15.61
N ASP A 227 26.24 20.19 -16.25
CA ASP A 227 24.87 20.62 -16.01
C ASP A 227 23.92 19.67 -16.75
N LEU A 228 23.38 18.70 -16.01
CA LEU A 228 22.50 17.66 -16.56
C LEU A 228 21.18 18.23 -17.10
N GLU A 229 20.70 19.35 -16.56
CA GLU A 229 19.46 19.98 -17.01
C GLU A 229 19.70 20.70 -18.34
N ALA A 230 20.78 21.48 -18.43
CA ALA A 230 21.13 22.21 -19.65
C ALA A 230 21.37 21.29 -20.86
N ILE A 231 21.91 20.09 -20.64
CA ILE A 231 22.14 19.11 -21.72
C ILE A 231 20.92 18.21 -22.01
N GLY A 232 19.79 18.41 -21.32
CA GLY A 232 18.58 17.61 -21.47
C GLY A 232 18.73 16.16 -20.99
N SER A 233 19.52 15.94 -19.95
CA SER A 233 19.80 14.64 -19.32
C SER A 233 18.92 14.37 -18.08
N VAL A 234 18.15 15.36 -17.63
CA VAL A 234 17.18 15.19 -16.53
C VAL A 234 15.81 14.79 -17.09
N VAL A 235 15.24 13.71 -16.56
CA VAL A 235 13.88 13.24 -16.86
C VAL A 235 13.11 13.14 -15.55
N THR A 236 11.98 13.82 -15.49
CA THR A 236 11.16 13.90 -14.26
C THR A 236 10.06 12.84 -14.26
N ASP A 237 9.39 12.71 -13.12
CA ASP A 237 8.29 11.78 -12.96
C ASP A 237 6.99 12.23 -13.65
N ALA A 238 6.92 13.48 -14.11
CA ALA A 238 5.90 13.98 -15.02
C ALA A 238 6.10 13.47 -16.45
N ASP A 239 7.35 13.24 -16.87
CA ASP A 239 7.71 12.78 -18.21
C ASP A 239 7.47 11.27 -18.39
N ILE A 240 7.48 10.52 -17.29
CA ILE A 240 7.34 9.07 -17.29
C ILE A 240 5.95 8.67 -16.79
N ILE A 241 5.14 8.13 -17.69
CA ILE A 241 3.83 7.58 -17.33
C ILE A 241 3.97 6.50 -16.24
N LYS A 242 2.99 6.43 -15.33
CA LYS A 242 2.97 5.42 -14.27
C LYS A 242 2.99 4.01 -14.87
N GLU A 243 3.85 3.14 -14.34
CA GLU A 243 4.04 1.77 -14.85
C GLU A 243 4.31 1.74 -16.37
N ALA A 244 5.24 2.57 -16.85
CA ALA A 244 5.68 2.58 -18.25
C ALA A 244 6.29 1.23 -18.66
N LYS A 245 5.99 0.80 -19.89
CA LYS A 245 6.51 -0.47 -20.46
C LYS A 245 8.00 -0.34 -20.81
N PRO A 246 8.76 -1.46 -20.89
CA PRO A 246 10.17 -1.43 -21.31
C PRO A 246 10.43 -0.67 -22.62
N SER A 247 9.51 -0.78 -23.58
CA SER A 247 9.61 -0.07 -24.87
C SER A 247 9.62 1.45 -24.73
N PHE A 248 9.01 2.02 -23.68
CA PHE A 248 9.09 3.45 -23.40
C PHE A 248 10.54 3.85 -23.10
N TYR A 249 11.24 3.08 -22.27
CA TYR A 249 12.61 3.37 -21.88
C TYR A 249 13.58 3.22 -23.04
N LEU A 250 13.41 2.17 -23.85
CA LEU A 250 14.20 1.96 -25.06
C LEU A 250 13.98 3.08 -26.09
N LYS A 251 12.76 3.61 -26.20
CA LYS A 251 12.43 4.66 -27.17
C LYS A 251 12.83 6.06 -26.71
N ASN A 252 12.64 6.38 -25.43
CA ASN A 252 12.71 7.76 -24.93
C ASN A 252 13.91 8.02 -24.01
N ILE A 253 14.40 7.00 -23.29
CA ILE A 253 15.48 7.17 -22.30
C ILE A 253 16.82 6.73 -22.87
N LEU A 254 16.87 5.61 -23.60
CA LEU A 254 18.09 5.11 -24.22
C LEU A 254 18.77 6.13 -25.16
N PRO A 255 18.04 6.89 -26.00
CA PRO A 255 18.70 7.89 -26.86
C PRO A 255 19.38 9.01 -26.06
N ILE A 256 18.77 9.46 -24.96
CA ILE A 256 19.36 10.47 -24.05
C ILE A 256 20.62 9.90 -23.43
N LEU A 257 20.56 8.67 -22.92
CA LEU A 257 21.69 7.97 -22.31
C LEU A 257 22.86 7.80 -23.29
N ILE A 258 22.61 7.36 -24.53
CA ILE A 258 23.68 7.17 -25.52
C ILE A 258 24.33 8.50 -25.90
N LYS A 259 23.53 9.55 -26.08
CA LYS A 259 23.96 10.89 -26.47
C LYS A 259 24.78 11.57 -25.39
N ASN A 260 24.26 11.59 -24.15
CA ASN A 260 24.82 12.38 -23.06
C ASN A 260 25.70 11.55 -22.10
N LYS A 261 25.77 10.23 -22.30
CA LYS A 261 26.46 9.24 -21.42
C LYS A 261 25.93 9.14 -19.99
N VAL A 262 24.99 9.99 -19.61
CA VAL A 262 24.29 9.97 -18.34
C VAL A 262 22.83 10.36 -18.55
N VAL A 263 21.94 9.79 -17.73
CA VAL A 263 20.55 10.24 -17.58
C VAL A 263 20.17 10.22 -16.11
N HIS A 264 19.53 11.29 -15.64
CA HIS A 264 19.04 11.42 -14.28
C HIS A 264 17.51 11.32 -14.25
N LEU A 265 17.01 10.26 -13.61
CA LEU A 265 15.58 10.07 -13.37
C LEU A 265 15.23 10.71 -12.01
N LEU A 266 14.76 11.95 -12.06
CA LEU A 266 14.40 12.75 -10.88
C LEU A 266 12.95 12.50 -10.46
N GLY A 267 12.74 12.15 -9.19
CA GLY A 267 11.41 11.80 -8.66
C GLY A 267 10.96 10.39 -9.07
N PHE A 268 11.89 9.50 -9.39
CA PHE A 268 11.57 8.17 -9.91
C PHE A 268 10.89 7.30 -8.84
N GLY A 269 9.66 6.87 -9.09
CA GLY A 269 8.88 6.02 -8.19
C GLY A 269 8.59 4.63 -8.79
N ASN A 270 7.36 4.16 -8.65
CA ASN A 270 6.87 2.96 -9.35
C ASN A 270 6.55 3.25 -10.83
N ARG A 271 7.59 3.52 -11.62
CA ARG A 271 7.47 3.99 -13.01
C ARG A 271 7.79 2.92 -14.06
N LEU A 272 8.27 1.74 -13.68
CA LEU A 272 8.46 0.60 -14.60
C LEU A 272 7.36 -0.44 -14.38
N ALA A 273 6.67 -0.82 -15.46
CA ALA A 273 5.60 -1.82 -15.44
C ALA A 273 6.04 -3.15 -14.84
N PHE A 274 5.09 -3.95 -14.36
CA PHE A 274 5.32 -5.36 -14.03
C PHE A 274 5.22 -6.28 -15.23
N ASP A 275 4.45 -5.89 -16.25
CA ASP A 275 4.24 -6.69 -17.46
C ASP A 275 4.03 -5.76 -18.68
N PRO A 276 4.54 -6.11 -19.86
CA PRO A 276 5.46 -7.23 -20.12
C PRO A 276 6.89 -6.88 -19.67
N LEU A 277 7.53 -7.78 -18.93
CA LEU A 277 8.97 -7.80 -18.64
C LEU A 277 9.48 -9.22 -18.91
N SER A 278 10.73 -9.37 -19.35
CA SER A 278 11.31 -10.70 -19.52
C SER A 278 11.43 -11.41 -18.18
N PHE A 279 11.53 -12.73 -18.23
CA PHE A 279 11.69 -13.57 -17.04
C PHE A 279 12.91 -13.14 -16.21
N GLU A 280 14.05 -12.88 -16.86
CA GLU A 280 15.33 -12.53 -16.26
C GLU A 280 15.26 -11.16 -15.58
N LEU A 281 14.70 -10.14 -16.27
CA LEU A 281 14.54 -8.80 -15.70
C LEU A 281 13.57 -8.81 -14.51
N GLN A 282 12.51 -9.59 -14.60
CA GLN A 282 11.54 -9.70 -13.53
C GLN A 282 12.11 -10.50 -12.34
N ARG A 283 12.95 -11.52 -12.58
CA ARG A 283 13.72 -12.23 -11.56
C ARG A 283 14.75 -11.33 -10.88
N LEU A 284 15.48 -10.51 -11.65
CA LEU A 284 16.40 -9.49 -11.12
C LEU A 284 15.69 -8.52 -10.19
N ARG A 285 14.48 -8.07 -10.55
CA ARG A 285 13.64 -7.22 -9.68
C ARG A 285 13.34 -7.90 -8.35
N CYS A 286 12.93 -9.17 -8.38
CA CYS A 286 12.67 -9.95 -7.16
C CYS A 286 13.96 -10.08 -6.33
N ARG A 287 15.08 -10.36 -6.99
CA ARG A 287 16.40 -10.53 -6.36
C ARG A 287 16.83 -9.28 -5.60
N CYS A 288 16.76 -8.12 -6.26
CA CYS A 288 17.05 -6.83 -5.64
C CYS A 288 16.18 -6.62 -4.39
N ASN A 289 14.86 -6.80 -4.53
CA ASN A 289 13.92 -6.56 -3.44
C ASN A 289 14.13 -7.49 -2.25
N PHE A 290 14.30 -8.79 -2.46
CA PHE A 290 14.31 -9.76 -1.37
C PHE A 290 15.69 -9.98 -0.76
N HIS A 291 16.78 -9.79 -1.52
CA HIS A 291 18.13 -10.21 -1.09
C HIS A 291 19.16 -9.08 -1.02
N ALA A 292 19.10 -8.11 -1.94
CA ALA A 292 20.10 -7.03 -2.04
C ALA A 292 19.82 -5.88 -1.06
N LEU A 293 18.55 -5.54 -0.82
CA LEU A 293 18.17 -4.44 0.06
C LEU A 293 18.04 -4.90 1.52
N ARG A 294 19.17 -4.87 2.24
CA ARG A 294 19.26 -5.15 3.68
C ARG A 294 19.33 -3.85 4.48
N PHE A 295 18.59 -3.77 5.58
CA PHE A 295 18.64 -2.59 6.45
C PHE A 295 20.01 -2.44 7.13
N VAL A 296 20.42 -1.21 7.41
CA VAL A 296 21.67 -0.92 8.16
C VAL A 296 21.67 -1.54 9.56
N PRO A 297 22.85 -1.86 10.15
CA PRO A 297 22.94 -2.54 11.44
C PRO A 297 22.12 -1.89 12.57
N LYS A 298 22.16 -0.56 12.68
CA LYS A 298 21.37 0.21 13.65
C LYS A 298 19.87 -0.09 13.59
N ILE A 299 19.28 -0.16 12.38
CA ILE A 299 17.86 -0.51 12.20
C ILE A 299 17.63 -1.99 12.52
N GLN A 300 18.56 -2.87 12.12
CA GLN A 300 18.46 -4.30 12.40
C GLN A 300 18.49 -4.61 13.90
N GLU A 301 19.36 -3.95 14.65
CA GLU A 301 19.50 -4.08 16.11
C GLU A 301 18.23 -3.61 16.84
N ALA A 302 17.77 -2.39 16.55
CA ALA A 302 16.52 -1.87 17.11
C ALA A 302 15.31 -2.73 16.71
N GLY A 303 15.30 -3.25 15.48
CA GLY A 303 14.32 -4.20 14.99
C GLY A 303 14.34 -5.52 15.77
N ALA A 304 15.51 -6.09 16.05
CA ALA A 304 15.64 -7.32 16.82
C ALA A 304 15.11 -7.14 18.25
N LEU A 305 15.45 -6.03 18.89
CA LEU A 305 14.94 -5.66 20.21
C LEU A 305 13.41 -5.48 20.21
N LEU A 306 12.86 -4.81 19.18
CA LEU A 306 11.41 -4.66 19.00
C LEU A 306 10.73 -6.04 18.90
N LEU A 307 11.27 -6.97 18.11
CA LEU A 307 10.74 -8.32 17.95
C LEU A 307 10.80 -9.13 19.25
N GLN A 308 11.89 -9.01 20.01
CA GLN A 308 12.03 -9.63 21.33
C GLN A 308 10.90 -9.18 22.28
N ARG A 309 10.66 -7.86 22.37
CA ARG A 309 9.60 -7.29 23.23
C ARG A 309 8.19 -7.57 22.72
N LEU A 310 8.01 -7.68 21.41
CA LEU A 310 6.74 -8.10 20.82
C LEU A 310 6.37 -9.54 21.18
N ARG A 311 7.33 -10.47 21.17
CA ARG A 311 7.08 -11.88 21.46
C ARG A 311 7.17 -12.24 22.94
N GLN A 312 7.66 -11.33 23.79
CA GLN A 312 7.91 -11.58 25.23
C GLN A 312 8.75 -12.85 25.44
N GLN A 313 9.68 -13.10 24.52
CA GLN A 313 10.53 -14.29 24.54
C GLN A 313 11.99 -13.87 24.63
N GLU A 314 12.72 -14.62 25.45
CA GLU A 314 14.17 -14.76 25.34
C GLU A 314 14.43 -16.06 24.56
N GLY A 315 15.23 -16.01 23.50
CA GLY A 315 15.93 -17.21 23.02
C GLY A 315 15.51 -17.91 21.72
N TYR A 316 14.43 -17.57 21.00
CA TYR A 316 14.18 -18.17 19.67
C TYR A 316 13.82 -17.15 18.58
N PRO A 317 14.63 -17.03 17.51
CA PRO A 317 14.29 -16.20 16.38
C PRO A 317 13.05 -16.73 15.68
N GLY A 318 12.16 -15.82 15.30
CA GLY A 318 11.04 -16.12 14.43
C GLY A 318 11.52 -16.57 13.04
N PRO A 319 10.63 -17.21 12.25
CA PRO A 319 11.00 -17.84 10.98
C PRO A 319 11.58 -16.87 9.94
N LEU A 320 11.27 -15.58 10.05
CA LEU A 320 11.70 -14.54 9.11
C LEU A 320 12.83 -13.65 9.66
N ASP A 321 13.19 -13.78 10.93
CA ASP A 321 14.05 -12.81 11.62
C ASP A 321 15.43 -12.71 10.97
N LYS A 322 16.03 -13.83 10.56
CA LYS A 322 17.33 -13.84 9.85
C LYS A 322 17.33 -12.98 8.58
N HIS A 323 16.19 -12.83 7.92
CA HIS A 323 16.03 -12.03 6.70
C HIS A 323 15.70 -10.56 6.99
N LEU A 324 15.21 -10.26 8.20
CA LEU A 324 14.79 -8.91 8.61
C LEU A 324 15.88 -8.18 9.38
N VAL A 325 16.52 -8.87 10.33
CA VAL A 325 17.47 -8.30 11.30
C VAL A 325 18.86 -8.94 11.21
N GLY A 326 19.10 -9.80 10.22
CA GLY A 326 20.43 -10.33 9.92
C GLY A 326 21.10 -11.02 11.13
N PRO A 327 22.34 -10.67 11.49
CA PRO A 327 23.08 -11.31 12.59
C PRO A 327 22.42 -11.10 13.96
N PHE A 328 21.68 -10.01 14.15
CA PHE A 328 20.97 -9.70 15.40
C PHE A 328 19.80 -10.65 15.69
N ALA A 329 19.42 -11.52 14.74
CA ALA A 329 18.47 -12.60 15.00
C ALA A 329 19.00 -13.63 16.02
N LYS A 330 20.33 -13.77 16.14
CA LYS A 330 20.98 -14.76 17.02
C LYS A 330 21.33 -14.21 18.41
N SER A 331 21.57 -12.90 18.55
CA SER A 331 22.01 -12.28 19.81
C SER A 331 20.94 -12.27 20.92
N THR A 332 19.71 -12.68 20.61
CA THR A 332 18.63 -12.88 21.61
C THR A 332 18.78 -14.17 22.42
N MET A 333 19.83 -14.96 22.17
CA MET A 333 20.21 -16.14 22.95
C MET A 333 20.90 -15.70 24.26
N LYS A 334 20.17 -15.67 25.37
CA LYS A 334 20.78 -15.81 26.70
C LYS A 334 20.82 -17.30 27.05
N GLU A 335 21.93 -17.78 27.59
CA GLU A 335 22.29 -19.19 27.85
C GLU A 335 21.40 -19.96 28.85
N ASN A 336 20.26 -19.40 29.26
CA ASN A 336 19.40 -20.06 30.24
C ASN A 336 18.42 -21.01 29.56
N ARG A 337 18.71 -22.31 29.67
CA ARG A 337 17.79 -23.43 29.38
C ARG A 337 16.59 -23.41 30.34
N ALA A 338 15.68 -22.46 30.17
CA ALA A 338 14.41 -22.43 30.87
C ALA A 338 13.28 -22.93 29.95
N ARG A 339 12.39 -23.74 30.54
CA ARG A 339 11.30 -24.50 29.91
C ARG A 339 10.57 -23.70 28.82
N SER A 340 10.32 -24.37 27.69
CA SER A 340 9.50 -23.96 26.54
C SER A 340 8.20 -23.23 26.95
N ALA A 341 8.29 -21.92 27.20
CA ALA A 341 7.13 -21.05 27.30
C ALA A 341 6.55 -20.90 25.88
N LYS A 342 5.27 -21.26 25.73
CA LYS A 342 4.53 -21.14 24.47
C LYS A 342 4.65 -19.71 23.95
N SER A 343 5.19 -19.52 22.74
CA SER A 343 5.45 -18.19 22.18
C SER A 343 4.20 -17.32 22.22
N SER A 344 4.28 -16.12 22.81
CA SER A 344 3.19 -15.16 22.75
C SER A 344 3.04 -14.68 21.31
N ARG A 345 1.96 -15.10 20.65
CA ARG A 345 1.63 -14.63 19.31
C ARG A 345 1.19 -13.17 19.35
N TYR A 346 1.45 -12.44 18.28
CA TYR A 346 0.91 -11.09 18.11
C TYR A 346 0.34 -10.87 16.70
N LEU A 347 -0.70 -10.06 16.66
CA LEU A 347 -1.26 -9.51 15.43
C LEU A 347 -0.57 -8.18 15.16
N SER A 348 -0.07 -7.96 13.95
CA SER A 348 0.25 -6.61 13.50
C SER A 348 -0.89 -6.01 12.70
N LEU A 349 -1.26 -4.78 13.01
CA LEU A 349 -2.23 -3.96 12.27
C LEU A 349 -1.51 -2.77 11.66
N HIS A 350 -1.39 -2.74 10.33
CA HIS A 350 -0.95 -1.54 9.63
C HIS A 350 -2.15 -0.62 9.37
N LEU A 351 -2.16 0.48 10.13
CA LEU A 351 -3.23 1.47 10.14
C LEU A 351 -2.81 2.67 9.28
N ARG A 352 -3.03 2.57 7.96
CA ARG A 352 -2.72 3.65 7.00
C ARG A 352 -3.77 4.76 7.08
N PHE A 353 -3.70 5.55 8.14
CA PHE A 353 -4.65 6.61 8.47
C PHE A 353 -3.95 7.89 8.95
N GLU A 354 -2.74 8.13 8.46
CA GLU A 354 -2.01 9.39 8.61
C GLU A 354 -2.63 10.50 7.75
N ILE A 355 -2.39 11.76 8.12
CA ILE A 355 -2.98 12.94 7.46
C ILE A 355 -2.68 12.98 5.95
N ASP A 356 -1.52 12.52 5.51
CA ASP A 356 -1.15 12.48 4.10
C ASP A 356 -2.06 11.53 3.30
N MET A 357 -2.37 10.35 3.84
CA MET A 357 -3.29 9.41 3.22
C MET A 357 -4.73 9.90 3.27
N VAL A 358 -5.17 10.40 4.44
CA VAL A 358 -6.52 10.93 4.64
C VAL A 358 -6.77 12.08 3.65
N ALA A 359 -5.83 13.03 3.54
CA ALA A 359 -5.90 14.14 2.61
C ALA A 359 -5.85 13.69 1.14
N HIS A 360 -4.93 12.79 0.77
CA HIS A 360 -4.77 12.29 -0.60
C HIS A 360 -5.98 11.48 -1.09
N SER A 361 -6.66 10.77 -0.20
CA SER A 361 -7.77 9.88 -0.55
C SER A 361 -9.01 10.59 -1.08
N LEU A 362 -9.14 11.91 -0.85
CA LEU A 362 -10.34 12.72 -1.14
C LEU A 362 -11.62 12.24 -0.44
N CYS A 363 -11.50 11.33 0.52
CA CYS A 363 -12.62 10.81 1.29
C CYS A 363 -12.97 11.71 2.48
N GLU A 364 -14.15 11.49 3.03
CA GLU A 364 -14.59 12.09 4.30
C GLU A 364 -14.74 10.98 5.35
N PHE A 365 -14.34 11.29 6.59
CA PHE A 365 -14.25 10.34 7.69
C PHE A 365 -15.08 10.76 8.90
N GLY A 366 -16.06 11.64 8.69
CA GLY A 366 -17.05 12.06 9.68
C GLY A 366 -16.61 13.23 10.55
N GLY A 367 -15.57 13.99 10.15
CA GLY A 367 -15.14 15.20 10.86
C GLY A 367 -15.85 16.48 10.43
N GLY A 368 -16.81 16.41 9.49
CA GLY A 368 -17.63 17.55 9.07
C GLY A 368 -16.84 18.65 8.33
N GLU A 369 -17.33 19.89 8.42
CA GLU A 369 -16.70 21.05 7.76
C GLU A 369 -15.25 21.29 8.16
N GLU A 370 -14.92 21.06 9.44
CA GLU A 370 -13.57 21.31 9.95
C GLU A 370 -12.55 20.34 9.34
N GLU A 371 -12.87 19.04 9.28
CA GLU A 371 -12.06 18.05 8.56
C GLU A 371 -11.92 18.43 7.07
N ARG A 372 -13.01 18.90 6.43
CA ARG A 372 -12.95 19.28 5.02
C ARG A 372 -12.01 20.45 4.77
N LYS A 373 -12.06 21.49 5.62
CA LYS A 373 -11.19 22.67 5.54
C LYS A 373 -9.73 22.29 5.78
N GLU A 374 -9.47 21.55 6.86
CA GLU A 374 -8.12 21.10 7.23
C GLU A 374 -7.48 20.29 6.09
N LEU A 375 -8.17 19.26 5.60
CA LEU A 375 -7.62 18.40 4.55
C LEU A 375 -7.48 19.15 3.22
N LYS A 376 -8.34 20.14 2.94
CA LYS A 376 -8.21 21.00 1.74
C LYS A 376 -6.96 21.89 1.84
N ALA A 377 -6.70 22.48 3.01
CA ALA A 377 -5.50 23.26 3.25
C ALA A 377 -4.23 22.39 3.13
N TYR A 378 -4.25 21.20 3.73
CA TYR A 378 -3.14 20.24 3.63
C TYR A 378 -2.85 19.86 2.17
N ARG A 379 -3.88 19.57 1.36
CA ARG A 379 -3.71 19.26 -0.06
C ARG A 379 -3.10 20.40 -0.86
N ALA A 380 -3.51 21.64 -0.59
CA ALA A 380 -2.98 22.80 -1.30
C ALA A 380 -1.46 22.95 -1.15
N VAL A 381 -0.92 22.58 0.02
CA VAL A 381 0.52 22.65 0.33
C VAL A 381 1.25 21.41 -0.17
N HIS A 382 0.76 20.21 0.13
CA HIS A 382 1.51 18.97 -0.04
C HIS A 382 1.17 18.17 -1.31
N PHE A 383 0.02 18.45 -1.93
CA PHE A 383 -0.46 17.75 -3.13
C PHE A 383 -0.94 18.73 -4.21
N PRO A 384 -0.11 19.68 -4.67
CA PRO A 384 -0.52 20.72 -5.61
C PRO A 384 -1.08 20.17 -6.92
N ALA A 385 -0.50 19.09 -7.45
CA ALA A 385 -1.00 18.41 -8.64
C ALA A 385 -2.42 17.83 -8.43
N LEU A 386 -2.70 17.25 -7.26
CA LEU A 386 -4.03 16.78 -6.92
C LEU A 386 -5.00 17.95 -6.77
N SER A 387 -4.60 19.03 -6.10
CA SER A 387 -5.41 20.25 -5.98
C SER A 387 -5.73 20.89 -7.33
N LEU A 388 -4.80 20.85 -8.28
CA LEU A 388 -5.05 21.27 -9.66
C LEU A 388 -6.09 20.37 -10.33
N LEU A 389 -5.92 19.05 -10.25
CA LEU A 389 -6.88 18.08 -10.80
C LEU A 389 -8.29 18.24 -10.22
N GLN A 390 -8.42 18.52 -8.92
CA GLN A 390 -9.72 18.81 -8.29
C GLN A 390 -10.41 20.05 -8.88
N LYS A 391 -9.64 21.03 -9.38
CA LYS A 391 -10.16 22.26 -9.98
C LYS A 391 -10.47 22.09 -11.46
N THR A 392 -9.66 21.31 -12.18
CA THR A 392 -9.75 21.19 -13.65
C THR A 392 -10.59 20.01 -14.12
N THR A 393 -10.94 19.08 -13.23
CA THR A 393 -11.61 17.83 -13.60
C THR A 393 -12.66 17.45 -12.57
N LYS A 394 -13.81 16.94 -13.05
CA LYS A 394 -14.83 16.37 -12.18
C LYS A 394 -14.34 15.03 -11.62
N LEU A 395 -13.94 15.01 -10.35
CA LEU A 395 -13.55 13.81 -9.63
C LEU A 395 -14.77 13.15 -8.96
N PRO A 396 -14.69 11.85 -8.64
CA PRO A 396 -15.74 11.17 -7.87
C PRO A 396 -15.95 11.83 -6.50
N SER A 397 -17.20 11.85 -6.04
CA SER A 397 -17.57 12.33 -4.71
C SER A 397 -16.96 11.45 -3.61
N PRO A 398 -16.78 11.97 -2.37
CA PRO A 398 -16.31 11.17 -1.24
C PRO A 398 -17.15 9.91 -0.99
N ALA A 399 -18.47 9.98 -1.20
CA ALA A 399 -19.38 8.85 -1.07
C ALA A 399 -19.13 7.76 -2.13
N GLU A 400 -18.93 8.16 -3.39
CA GLU A 400 -18.60 7.23 -4.48
C GLU A 400 -17.23 6.56 -4.25
N LEU A 401 -16.22 7.34 -3.84
CA LEU A 401 -14.89 6.81 -3.50
C LEU A 401 -14.99 5.75 -2.40
N ARG A 402 -15.84 5.99 -1.40
CA ARG A 402 -16.07 5.05 -0.30
C ARG A 402 -16.81 3.79 -0.74
N LEU A 403 -17.88 3.94 -1.52
CA LEU A 403 -18.63 2.83 -2.09
C LEU A 403 -17.77 1.94 -2.99
N GLU A 404 -16.86 2.52 -3.77
CA GLU A 404 -15.90 1.77 -4.59
C GLU A 404 -14.71 1.20 -3.81
N GLY A 405 -14.63 1.46 -2.50
CA GLY A 405 -13.57 0.95 -1.64
C GLY A 405 -12.23 1.62 -1.90
N LEU A 406 -12.21 2.85 -2.38
CA LEU A 406 -10.99 3.63 -2.62
C LEU A 406 -10.48 4.31 -1.34
N CYS A 407 -11.35 4.58 -0.37
CA CYS A 407 -10.96 5.11 0.94
C CYS A 407 -10.21 4.09 1.80
N PRO A 408 -9.25 4.50 2.65
CA PRO A 408 -8.73 3.64 3.72
C PRO A 408 -9.82 3.35 4.75
N LEU A 409 -9.70 2.24 5.50
CA LEU A 409 -10.54 2.02 6.68
C LEU A 409 -10.11 2.97 7.80
N THR A 410 -11.10 3.54 8.49
CA THR A 410 -10.91 4.27 9.74
C THR A 410 -10.44 3.35 10.88
N PRO A 411 -9.85 3.89 11.95
CA PRO A 411 -9.52 3.12 13.15
C PRO A 411 -10.73 2.37 13.76
N GLU A 412 -11.91 2.98 13.72
CA GLU A 412 -13.17 2.39 14.19
C GLU A 412 -13.60 1.20 13.31
N GLU A 413 -13.49 1.33 11.98
CA GLU A 413 -13.77 0.22 11.07
C GLU A 413 -12.74 -0.91 11.20
N ALA A 414 -11.47 -0.57 11.42
CA ALA A 414 -10.41 -1.54 11.62
C ALA A 414 -10.68 -2.39 12.86
N VAL A 415 -11.05 -1.78 13.99
CA VAL A 415 -11.35 -2.53 15.22
C VAL A 415 -12.59 -3.40 15.09
N LEU A 416 -13.62 -2.91 14.39
CA LEU A 416 -14.83 -3.69 14.10
C LEU A 416 -14.52 -4.90 13.22
N MET A 417 -13.66 -4.73 12.21
CA MET A 417 -13.20 -5.83 11.37
C MET A 417 -12.47 -6.89 12.21
N LEU A 418 -11.53 -6.48 13.08
CA LEU A 418 -10.78 -7.42 13.93
C LEU A 418 -11.70 -8.19 14.88
N ALA A 419 -12.63 -7.49 15.54
CA ALA A 419 -13.59 -8.12 16.44
C ALA A 419 -14.49 -9.13 15.70
N ALA A 420 -15.01 -8.76 14.53
CA ALA A 420 -15.84 -9.65 13.73
C ALA A 420 -15.09 -10.87 13.16
N LEU A 421 -13.78 -10.73 12.90
CA LEU A 421 -12.93 -11.85 12.51
C LEU A 421 -12.73 -12.85 13.66
N GLY A 422 -12.95 -12.43 14.91
CA GLY A 422 -12.89 -13.30 16.08
C GLY A 422 -11.56 -13.24 16.84
N PHE A 423 -10.75 -12.19 16.65
CA PHE A 423 -9.61 -11.93 17.54
C PHE A 423 -10.11 -11.63 18.95
N LYS A 424 -9.47 -12.21 19.97
CA LYS A 424 -9.83 -11.98 21.37
C LYS A 424 -9.43 -10.60 21.85
N ARG A 425 -10.12 -10.09 22.86
CA ARG A 425 -9.78 -8.83 23.54
C ARG A 425 -8.35 -8.82 24.07
N LYS A 426 -7.85 -9.94 24.61
CA LYS A 426 -6.46 -10.08 25.08
C LYS A 426 -5.41 -10.23 23.99
N THR A 427 -5.79 -10.29 22.71
CA THR A 427 -4.82 -10.35 21.61
C THR A 427 -3.82 -9.20 21.71
N LYS A 428 -2.53 -9.50 21.67
CA LYS A 428 -1.49 -8.47 21.57
C LYS A 428 -1.49 -7.91 20.15
N VAL A 429 -1.78 -6.62 20.02
CA VAL A 429 -1.89 -5.94 18.72
C VAL A 429 -0.77 -4.92 18.58
N PHE A 430 0.16 -5.16 17.66
CA PHE A 430 1.17 -4.20 17.25
C PHE A 430 0.61 -3.28 16.17
N VAL A 431 0.37 -2.02 16.49
CA VAL A 431 -0.06 -1.02 15.49
C VAL A 431 1.14 -0.39 14.84
N ALA A 432 1.23 -0.56 13.52
CA ALA A 432 2.21 0.06 12.66
C ALA A 432 1.60 1.24 11.92
N GLY A 433 2.38 2.31 11.82
CA GLY A 433 1.95 3.62 11.36
C GLY A 433 2.64 4.72 12.14
N SER A 434 2.53 5.93 11.64
CA SER A 434 3.03 7.12 12.34
C SER A 434 1.89 7.82 13.10
N GLN A 435 1.81 9.15 12.99
CA GLN A 435 0.79 9.94 13.66
C GLN A 435 -0.57 9.74 12.97
N ILE A 436 -1.44 8.97 13.63
CA ILE A 436 -2.81 8.71 13.17
C ILE A 436 -3.59 10.03 13.20
N TYR A 437 -4.25 10.36 12.09
CA TYR A 437 -5.10 11.54 11.97
C TYR A 437 -6.23 11.49 13.01
N GLY A 438 -6.47 12.60 13.72
CA GLY A 438 -7.37 12.67 14.88
C GLY A 438 -6.81 12.10 16.19
N GLY A 439 -5.60 11.54 16.18
CA GLY A 439 -4.83 11.13 17.36
C GLY A 439 -5.58 10.17 18.29
N SER A 440 -5.44 10.40 19.61
CA SER A 440 -6.02 9.55 20.66
C SER A 440 -7.54 9.40 20.56
N SER A 441 -8.24 10.41 20.04
CA SER A 441 -9.70 10.36 19.89
C SER A 441 -10.14 9.23 18.96
N ARG A 442 -9.46 9.08 17.82
CA ARG A 442 -9.70 8.02 16.82
C ARG A 442 -9.16 6.66 17.28
N LEU A 443 -8.05 6.64 18.04
CA LEU A 443 -7.50 5.40 18.59
C LEU A 443 -8.26 4.84 19.81
N ASN A 444 -9.20 5.60 20.38
CA ASN A 444 -9.95 5.17 21.57
C ASN A 444 -10.74 3.88 21.33
N ALA A 445 -11.34 3.70 20.15
CA ALA A 445 -12.08 2.48 19.83
C ALA A 445 -11.16 1.24 19.83
N LEU A 446 -9.98 1.35 19.21
CA LEU A 446 -8.97 0.30 19.19
C LEU A 446 -8.47 -0.03 20.60
N THR A 447 -8.01 0.97 21.34
CA THR A 447 -7.43 0.78 22.68
C THR A 447 -8.45 0.33 23.73
N SER A 448 -9.71 0.70 23.60
CA SER A 448 -10.78 0.24 24.49
C SER A 448 -11.18 -1.22 24.24
N LEU A 449 -11.16 -1.69 22.98
CA LEU A 449 -11.53 -3.06 22.62
C LEU A 449 -10.36 -4.05 22.69
N TYR A 450 -9.12 -3.58 22.45
CA TYR A 450 -7.89 -4.36 22.54
C TYR A 450 -6.88 -3.68 23.48
N PRO A 451 -6.97 -3.90 24.81
CA PRO A 451 -6.11 -3.23 25.79
C PRO A 451 -4.62 -3.58 25.69
N ASN A 452 -4.27 -4.73 25.08
CA ASN A 452 -2.89 -5.17 24.85
C ASN A 452 -2.29 -4.58 23.56
N LEU A 453 -2.84 -3.46 23.09
CA LEU A 453 -2.31 -2.71 21.97
C LEU A 453 -0.97 -2.05 22.34
N VAL A 454 -0.01 -2.19 21.44
CA VAL A 454 1.34 -1.66 21.56
C VAL A 454 1.77 -1.01 20.25
N THR A 455 2.64 -0.01 20.34
CA THR A 455 3.32 0.63 19.22
C THR A 455 4.83 0.55 19.46
N LYS A 456 5.65 0.91 18.46
CA LYS A 456 7.11 0.93 18.65
C LYS A 456 7.54 1.91 19.74
N GLU A 457 6.83 3.04 19.86
CA GLU A 457 7.03 4.08 20.88
C GLU A 457 6.71 3.61 22.30
N LYS A 458 5.82 2.61 22.45
CA LYS A 458 5.52 1.98 23.74
C LYS A 458 6.48 0.83 24.08
N LEU A 459 7.08 0.21 23.05
CA LEU A 459 7.93 -0.96 23.21
C LEU A 459 9.40 -0.61 23.31
N LEU A 460 9.85 0.47 22.68
CA LEU A 460 11.22 0.97 22.73
C LEU A 460 11.26 2.20 23.64
N SER A 461 12.29 2.29 24.47
CA SER A 461 12.52 3.44 25.35
C SER A 461 12.88 4.67 24.53
N SER A 462 12.76 5.86 25.16
CA SER A 462 13.12 7.12 24.51
C SER A 462 14.57 7.12 24.00
N THR A 463 15.51 6.52 24.74
CA THR A 463 16.93 6.43 24.34
C THR A 463 17.14 5.46 23.18
N GLU A 464 16.40 4.36 23.11
CA GLU A 464 16.49 3.42 21.98
C GLU A 464 15.85 3.99 20.70
N LEU A 465 14.92 4.93 20.83
CA LEU A 465 14.24 5.58 19.70
C LEU A 465 14.89 6.89 19.26
N GLU A 466 15.58 7.59 20.15
CA GLU A 466 16.20 8.90 19.91
C GLU A 466 17.00 8.95 18.59
N PRO A 467 17.78 7.92 18.22
CA PRO A 467 18.51 7.93 16.96
C PRO A 467 17.62 7.93 15.69
N PHE A 468 16.33 7.66 15.81
CA PHE A 468 15.38 7.52 14.70
C PHE A 468 14.31 8.61 14.65
N MET A 469 14.17 9.43 15.71
CA MET A 469 13.02 10.34 15.89
C MET A 469 12.81 11.35 14.76
N ASN A 470 13.89 11.80 14.12
CA ASN A 470 13.85 12.74 13.00
C ASN A 470 13.91 12.07 11.61
N PHE A 471 13.89 10.73 11.58
CA PHE A 471 14.08 9.93 10.37
C PHE A 471 12.89 8.99 10.16
N SER A 472 11.79 9.55 9.64
CA SER A 472 10.52 8.83 9.41
C SER A 472 10.68 7.51 8.64
N SER A 473 11.65 7.42 7.74
CA SER A 473 11.98 6.28 6.90
C SER A 473 12.62 5.17 7.71
N GLN A 474 13.47 5.52 8.68
CA GLN A 474 14.06 4.55 9.60
C GLN A 474 13.01 4.05 10.60
N LEU A 475 12.13 4.92 11.10
CA LEU A 475 10.96 4.52 11.91
C LEU A 475 10.01 3.59 11.14
N ALA A 476 9.75 3.89 9.87
CA ALA A 476 8.95 3.05 8.99
C ALA A 476 9.62 1.69 8.72
N ALA A 477 10.95 1.57 8.85
CA ALA A 477 11.66 0.31 8.72
C ALA A 477 11.39 -0.60 9.92
N LEU A 478 11.29 -0.02 11.13
CA LEU A 478 10.87 -0.75 12.34
C LEU A 478 9.42 -1.25 12.22
N ASP A 479 8.52 -0.42 11.68
CA ASP A 479 7.15 -0.82 11.36
C ASP A 479 7.14 -1.97 10.34
N PHE A 480 7.94 -1.89 9.28
CA PHE A 480 8.08 -2.97 8.29
C PHE A 480 8.55 -4.29 8.93
N ILE A 481 9.55 -4.24 9.81
CA ILE A 481 10.07 -5.41 10.54
C ILE A 481 8.97 -6.02 11.42
N GLY A 482 8.35 -5.20 12.28
CA GLY A 482 7.30 -5.65 13.19
C GLY A 482 6.06 -6.22 12.48
N CYS A 483 5.65 -5.63 11.36
CA CYS A 483 4.57 -6.16 10.52
C CYS A 483 4.93 -7.48 9.85
N THR A 484 6.14 -7.57 9.29
CA THR A 484 6.56 -8.74 8.51
C THR A 484 6.73 -9.97 9.38
N ALA A 485 7.24 -9.78 10.60
CA ALA A 485 7.55 -10.85 11.55
C ALA A 485 6.35 -11.36 12.36
N ALA A 486 5.17 -10.72 12.24
CA ALA A 486 3.99 -11.02 13.04
C ALA A 486 3.37 -12.39 12.73
N ASP A 487 2.71 -13.02 13.70
CA ASP A 487 2.00 -14.28 13.47
C ASP A 487 0.85 -14.09 12.47
N ALA A 488 0.09 -13.00 12.64
CA ALA A 488 -0.89 -12.53 11.68
C ALA A 488 -0.64 -11.06 11.34
N PHE A 489 -0.90 -10.68 10.09
CA PHE A 489 -0.79 -9.30 9.63
C PHE A 489 -2.12 -8.83 9.06
N ALA A 490 -2.67 -7.72 9.57
CA ALA A 490 -3.85 -7.06 9.04
C ALA A 490 -3.50 -5.66 8.53
N MET A 491 -4.17 -5.23 7.47
CA MET A 491 -3.98 -3.89 6.88
C MET A 491 -5.32 -3.17 6.76
N THR A 492 -5.33 -1.85 6.90
CA THR A 492 -6.55 -1.03 6.64
C THR A 492 -6.65 -0.53 5.22
N ASP A 493 -5.50 -0.37 4.55
CA ASP A 493 -5.45 -0.02 3.13
C ASP A 493 -4.50 -0.95 2.37
N SER A 494 -5.08 -1.69 1.43
CA SER A 494 -4.33 -2.52 0.50
C SER A 494 -3.72 -1.72 -0.67
N GLY A 495 -3.95 -0.41 -0.76
CA GLY A 495 -3.21 0.47 -1.69
C GLY A 495 -1.79 0.78 -1.22
N SER A 496 -1.54 0.75 0.08
CA SER A 496 -0.24 1.10 0.66
C SER A 496 0.92 0.21 0.19
N GLN A 497 2.06 0.85 -0.08
CA GLN A 497 3.29 0.17 -0.48
C GLN A 497 3.88 -0.72 0.64
N LEU A 498 3.75 -0.30 1.91
CA LEU A 498 4.15 -1.13 3.06
C LEU A 498 3.35 -2.44 3.05
N SER A 499 2.02 -2.34 2.93
CA SER A 499 1.16 -3.52 2.90
C SER A 499 1.50 -4.47 1.74
N SER A 500 1.91 -3.92 0.59
CA SER A 500 2.41 -4.68 -0.55
C SER A 500 3.67 -5.46 -0.18
N LEU A 501 4.72 -4.77 0.24
CA LEU A 501 6.03 -5.36 0.53
C LEU A 501 5.98 -6.36 1.69
N VAL A 502 5.25 -6.04 2.77
CA VAL A 502 5.05 -6.95 3.90
C VAL A 502 4.36 -8.23 3.44
N SER A 503 3.29 -8.12 2.63
CA SER A 503 2.60 -9.30 2.10
C SER A 503 3.54 -10.17 1.26
N GLY A 504 4.32 -9.57 0.36
CA GLY A 504 5.28 -10.31 -0.46
C GLY A 504 6.40 -10.95 0.35
N TYR A 505 6.97 -10.26 1.34
CA TYR A 505 7.99 -10.82 2.21
C TYR A 505 7.49 -12.03 3.00
N ARG A 506 6.27 -11.92 3.56
CA ARG A 506 5.61 -13.02 4.27
C ARG A 506 5.35 -14.22 3.35
N ILE A 507 4.98 -13.98 2.10
CA ILE A 507 4.78 -15.06 1.11
C ILE A 507 6.12 -15.67 0.68
N TYR A 508 7.12 -14.85 0.40
CA TYR A 508 8.42 -15.25 -0.10
C TYR A 508 9.18 -16.09 0.94
N TYR A 509 9.49 -15.50 2.10
CA TYR A 509 10.28 -16.15 3.14
C TYR A 509 9.45 -17.04 4.07
N GLY A 510 8.18 -16.70 4.31
CA GLY A 510 7.28 -17.49 5.15
C GLY A 510 6.57 -18.64 4.44
N GLY A 511 6.91 -18.93 3.16
CA GLY A 511 6.28 -19.97 2.35
C GLY A 511 4.79 -19.75 2.09
N GLY A 512 4.28 -18.54 2.37
CA GLY A 512 2.85 -18.23 2.38
C GLY A 512 2.05 -19.03 3.42
N ARG A 513 2.68 -19.41 4.54
CA ARG A 513 2.01 -20.03 5.70
C ARG A 513 1.55 -19.00 6.73
N MET A 514 2.01 -17.76 6.59
CA MET A 514 1.76 -16.67 7.54
C MET A 514 0.53 -15.85 7.13
N PRO A 515 -0.57 -15.88 7.90
CA PRO A 515 -1.82 -15.20 7.52
C PRO A 515 -1.65 -13.71 7.26
N THR A 516 -2.26 -13.26 6.17
CA THR A 516 -2.33 -11.84 5.81
C THR A 516 -3.78 -11.45 5.52
N ILE A 517 -4.35 -10.63 6.38
CA ILE A 517 -5.73 -10.15 6.37
C ILE A 517 -5.80 -8.87 5.54
N ARG A 518 -6.35 -9.00 4.34
CA ARG A 518 -6.59 -7.88 3.43
C ARG A 518 -8.07 -7.53 3.40
N PRO A 519 -8.47 -6.27 3.67
CA PRO A 519 -9.88 -5.89 3.60
C PRO A 519 -10.34 -5.85 2.14
N ASN A 520 -11.52 -6.41 1.86
CA ASN A 520 -12.27 -6.07 0.66
C ASN A 520 -13.03 -4.77 0.92
N LYS A 521 -12.36 -3.62 0.74
CA LYS A 521 -12.86 -2.31 1.17
C LYS A 521 -14.22 -1.96 0.58
N ARG A 522 -14.47 -2.31 -0.68
CA ARG A 522 -15.79 -2.14 -1.34
C ARG A 522 -16.90 -2.92 -0.62
N ARG A 523 -16.68 -4.21 -0.35
CA ARG A 523 -17.65 -5.02 0.39
C ARG A 523 -17.80 -4.58 1.84
N LEU A 524 -16.71 -4.25 2.51
CA LEU A 524 -16.74 -3.75 3.88
C LEU A 524 -17.52 -2.44 3.98
N SER A 525 -17.32 -1.50 3.04
CA SER A 525 -18.09 -0.26 2.96
C SER A 525 -19.60 -0.55 2.92
N SER A 526 -20.05 -1.48 2.07
CA SER A 526 -21.47 -1.86 1.99
C SER A 526 -22.02 -2.46 3.29
N ILE A 527 -21.18 -3.14 4.08
CA ILE A 527 -21.55 -3.71 5.38
C ILE A 527 -21.63 -2.59 6.43
N PHE A 528 -20.64 -1.70 6.45
CA PHE A 528 -20.53 -0.60 7.41
C PHE A 528 -21.62 0.46 7.25
N THR A 529 -22.19 0.64 6.05
CA THR A 529 -23.36 1.52 5.86
C THR A 529 -24.58 1.05 6.65
N LYS A 530 -24.68 -0.25 6.96
CA LYS A 530 -25.78 -0.82 7.74
C LYS A 530 -25.54 -0.81 9.26
N ASN A 531 -24.58 -0.01 9.75
CA ASN A 531 -24.16 -0.01 11.16
C ASN A 531 -25.31 0.18 12.18
N ASN A 532 -26.35 0.93 11.83
CA ASN A 532 -27.47 1.22 12.71
C ASN A 532 -28.48 0.07 12.80
N THR A 533 -28.58 -0.78 11.78
CA THR A 533 -29.62 -1.82 11.66
C THR A 533 -29.09 -3.24 11.72
N ILE A 534 -27.85 -3.48 11.28
CA ILE A 534 -27.30 -4.84 11.19
C ILE A 534 -27.12 -5.46 12.59
N GLU A 535 -27.55 -6.71 12.74
CA GLU A 535 -27.23 -7.51 13.93
C GLU A 535 -25.77 -7.94 13.94
N TRP A 536 -25.19 -8.10 15.13
CA TRP A 536 -23.79 -8.48 15.28
C TRP A 536 -23.45 -9.80 14.57
N ARG A 537 -24.26 -10.84 14.76
CA ARG A 537 -24.06 -12.15 14.12
C ARG A 537 -24.01 -12.05 12.59
N ILE A 538 -24.88 -11.25 12.00
CA ILE A 538 -24.92 -11.03 10.55
C ILE A 538 -23.72 -10.20 10.09
N PHE A 539 -23.31 -9.21 10.88
CA PHE A 539 -22.09 -8.43 10.64
C PHE A 539 -20.85 -9.33 10.62
N GLU A 540 -20.68 -10.20 11.62
CA GLU A 540 -19.59 -11.17 11.69
C GLU A 540 -19.51 -12.07 10.46
N ILE A 541 -20.63 -12.69 10.09
CA ILE A 541 -20.71 -13.59 8.93
C ILE A 541 -20.27 -12.85 7.65
N ARG A 542 -20.77 -11.62 7.45
CA ARG A 542 -20.45 -10.83 6.25
C ARG A 542 -19.01 -10.37 6.22
N VAL A 543 -18.46 -9.90 7.34
CA VAL A 543 -17.03 -9.51 7.44
C VAL A 543 -16.12 -10.70 7.21
N ARG A 544 -16.37 -11.84 7.87
CA ARG A 544 -15.60 -13.07 7.68
C ARG A 544 -15.64 -13.54 6.23
N LYS A 545 -16.82 -13.51 5.59
CA LYS A 545 -16.96 -13.84 4.16
C LYS A 545 -16.19 -12.87 3.26
N ALA A 546 -16.21 -11.57 3.56
CA ALA A 546 -15.51 -10.55 2.78
C ALA A 546 -13.98 -10.70 2.86
N VAL A 547 -13.45 -11.03 4.04
CA VAL A 547 -12.01 -11.21 4.28
C VAL A 547 -11.51 -12.58 3.83
N ARG A 548 -12.30 -13.66 3.97
CA ARG A 548 -11.88 -15.01 3.57
C ARG A 548 -11.43 -15.07 2.10
N GLN A 549 -12.13 -14.35 1.22
CA GLN A 549 -11.81 -14.31 -0.21
C GLN A 549 -10.45 -13.66 -0.53
N THR A 550 -9.95 -12.80 0.36
CA THR A 550 -8.72 -12.03 0.16
C THR A 550 -7.55 -12.56 0.99
N LYS A 551 -7.80 -13.50 1.92
CA LYS A 551 -6.75 -14.20 2.69
C LYS A 551 -5.89 -15.14 1.84
N HIS A 552 -6.45 -15.70 0.76
CA HIS A 552 -5.77 -16.73 -0.02
C HIS A 552 -4.53 -16.22 -0.74
N VAL A 553 -3.42 -16.97 -0.60
CA VAL A 553 -2.19 -16.72 -1.34
C VAL A 553 -2.28 -17.35 -2.73
N LEU A 554 -2.47 -16.50 -3.74
CA LEU A 554 -2.64 -16.92 -5.14
C LEU A 554 -1.34 -16.75 -5.95
N LYS A 555 -1.27 -17.43 -7.11
CA LYS A 555 -0.27 -17.14 -8.14
C LYS A 555 -0.41 -15.67 -8.57
N ARG A 556 0.70 -15.01 -8.92
CA ARG A 556 0.71 -13.64 -9.44
C ARG A 556 -0.23 -13.50 -10.65
N PRO A 557 -1.26 -12.64 -10.58
CA PRO A 557 -2.04 -12.28 -11.76
C PRO A 557 -1.21 -11.38 -12.70
N LYS A 558 -1.48 -11.45 -14.00
CA LYS A 558 -0.83 -10.58 -14.99
C LYS A 558 -1.04 -9.10 -14.65
N GLY A 559 0.01 -8.30 -14.81
CA GLY A 559 0.03 -6.87 -14.50
C GLY A 559 0.13 -6.54 -13.01
N ARG A 560 0.10 -7.54 -12.12
CA ARG A 560 0.17 -7.30 -10.67
C ARG A 560 1.60 -7.35 -10.16
N SER A 561 1.84 -6.52 -9.15
CA SER A 561 3.16 -6.36 -8.53
C SER A 561 3.71 -7.67 -7.96
N VAL A 562 4.97 -7.98 -8.31
CA VAL A 562 5.74 -9.05 -7.66
C VAL A 562 6.01 -8.78 -6.19
N TYR A 563 5.99 -7.52 -5.76
CA TYR A 563 6.23 -7.14 -4.36
C TYR A 563 5.09 -7.57 -3.45
N ARG A 564 3.86 -7.74 -3.98
CA ARG A 564 2.72 -8.31 -3.24
C ARG A 564 2.53 -9.78 -3.54
N TYR A 565 2.70 -10.18 -4.79
CA TYR A 565 2.42 -11.52 -5.27
C TYR A 565 3.68 -12.16 -5.84
N PRO A 566 4.64 -12.59 -5.01
CA PRO A 566 5.87 -13.20 -5.49
C PRO A 566 5.71 -14.66 -5.92
N ARG A 567 4.51 -15.27 -5.81
CA ARG A 567 4.24 -16.62 -6.35
C ARG A 567 4.15 -16.59 -7.86
N CYS A 568 5.29 -16.51 -8.51
CA CYS A 568 5.50 -16.58 -9.95
C CYS A 568 6.91 -17.12 -10.23
N ASN A 569 7.14 -17.71 -11.39
CA ASN A 569 8.39 -18.45 -11.68
C ASN A 569 9.64 -17.53 -11.69
N GLU A 570 9.42 -16.23 -11.89
CA GLU A 570 10.44 -15.20 -11.88
C GLU A 570 10.98 -14.96 -10.46
N CYS A 571 10.12 -15.02 -9.42
CA CYS A 571 10.52 -14.82 -8.03
C CYS A 571 10.71 -16.14 -7.24
N MET A 572 9.86 -17.13 -7.46
CA MET A 572 9.78 -18.36 -6.66
C MET A 572 9.73 -19.59 -7.57
N CYS A 573 10.15 -20.74 -7.05
CA CYS A 573 10.23 -22.00 -7.79
C CYS A 573 9.31 -23.04 -7.16
N ARG A 574 8.78 -23.96 -7.97
CA ARG A 574 8.02 -25.08 -7.45
C ARG A 574 8.94 -26.12 -6.81
N THR A 575 8.56 -26.67 -5.67
CA THR A 575 9.16 -27.91 -5.15
C THR A 575 8.51 -29.05 -5.90
N GLY A 576 9.32 -29.82 -6.64
CA GLY A 576 8.87 -30.97 -7.43
C GLY A 576 8.29 -32.09 -6.57
#